data_AF-A0A8W8MXD2-F1
#
_entry.id   AF-A0A8W8MXD2-F1
#
_cell.length_a   1.000
_cell.length_b   1.000
_cell.length_c   1.000
_cell.angle_alpha   90.00
_cell.angle_beta   90.00
_cell.angle_gamma   90.00
#
_symmetry.space_group_name_H-M   'P 1'
#
loop_
_entity.id
_entity.type
_entity.pdbx_description
1 polymer ?
#
loop_
_entity_poly.entity_id
_entity_poly.type
_entity_poly.pdbx_seq_one_letter_code
_entity_poly.pdbx_strand_id
1 'polypeptide(L)'
;SRNTRIERMMSRGENLRVKQTSIELQREFVTMNDDRMCAVCNRAFSDPTFVRYPNGVVTHVHCAKNRHVCPVTGKLFSTKQS
;
A
#
# COMPACT_ATOMS: atom_id res chain seq x y z
N SER A 1 -2.97 36.43 -2.82
CA SER A 1 -1.75 37.23 -2.63
C SER A 1 -0.54 36.46 -3.17
N ARG A 2 0.68 37.03 -3.11
CA ARG A 2 1.92 36.30 -3.41
C ARG A 2 2.03 34.98 -2.63
N ASN A 3 1.66 35.01 -1.35
CA ASN A 3 1.73 33.84 -0.46
C ASN A 3 0.80 32.72 -0.93
N THR A 4 -0.44 33.03 -1.30
CA THR A 4 -1.40 32.04 -1.84
C THR A 4 -0.86 31.32 -3.08
N ARG A 5 -0.12 32.03 -3.95
CA ARG A 5 0.49 31.43 -5.16
C ARG A 5 1.64 30.50 -4.79
N ILE A 6 2.47 30.89 -3.81
CA ILE A 6 3.59 30.07 -3.31
C ILE A 6 3.04 28.79 -2.66
N GLU A 7 2.08 28.91 -1.75
CA GLU A 7 1.43 27.77 -1.07
C GLU A 7 0.82 26.78 -2.07
N ARG A 8 0.12 27.28 -3.10
CA ARG A 8 -0.44 26.43 -4.15
C ARG A 8 0.63 25.66 -4.91
N MET A 9 1.75 26.29 -5.24
CA MET A 9 2.85 25.63 -5.95
C MET A 9 3.54 24.58 -5.07
N MET A 10 3.71 24.87 -3.77
CA MET A 10 4.23 23.90 -2.79
C MET A 10 3.31 22.67 -2.69
N SER A 11 2.01 22.88 -2.47
CA SER A 11 1.03 21.79 -2.40
C SER A 11 0.99 20.97 -3.70
N ARG A 12 1.12 21.63 -4.87
CA ARG A 12 1.23 20.91 -6.15
C ARG A 12 2.48 20.04 -6.19
N GLY A 13 3.63 20.55 -5.74
CA GLY A 13 4.88 19.79 -5.67
C GLY A 13 4.77 18.56 -4.77
N GLU A 14 4.18 18.71 -3.58
CA GLU A 14 3.94 17.59 -2.66
C GLU A 14 3.02 16.53 -3.29
N ASN A 15 1.91 16.96 -3.90
CA ASN A 15 0.99 16.06 -4.58
C ASN A 15 1.65 15.28 -5.72
N LEU A 16 2.52 15.94 -6.51
CA LEU A 16 3.28 15.27 -7.57
C LEU A 16 4.25 14.24 -6.99
N ARG A 17 4.94 14.57 -5.90
CA ARG A 17 5.88 13.67 -5.23
C ARG A 17 5.17 12.42 -4.71
N VAL A 18 4.02 12.58 -4.06
CA VAL A 18 3.20 11.46 -3.57
C VAL A 18 2.69 10.59 -4.73
N LYS A 19 2.24 11.20 -5.84
CA LYS A 19 1.82 10.46 -7.03
C LYS A 19 2.96 9.66 -7.64
N GLN A 20 4.16 10.24 -7.73
CA GLN A 20 5.35 9.54 -8.22
C GLN A 20 5.64 8.30 -7.36
N THR A 21 5.69 8.46 -6.03
CA THR A 21 5.91 7.33 -5.12
C THR A 21 4.83 6.24 -5.27
N SER A 22 3.57 6.62 -5.46
CA SER A 22 2.50 5.64 -5.72
C SER A 22 2.73 4.86 -7.01
N ILE A 23 3.16 5.52 -8.09
CA ILE A 23 3.47 4.88 -9.38
C ILE A 23 4.64 3.91 -9.23
N GLU A 24 5.69 4.32 -8.52
CA GLU A 24 6.86 3.47 -8.26
C GLU A 24 6.49 2.21 -7.47
N LEU A 25 5.68 2.34 -6.42
CA LEU A 25 5.21 1.19 -5.61
C LEU A 25 4.30 0.24 -6.41
N GLN A 26 3.49 0.78 -7.33
CA GLN A 26 2.62 -0.01 -8.20
C GLN A 26 3.39 -0.73 -9.31
N ARG A 27 4.54 -0.20 -9.74
CA ARG A 27 5.42 -0.83 -10.72
C ARG A 27 6.15 -2.05 -10.18
N GLU A 28 6.41 -2.08 -8.88
CA GLU A 28 7.08 -3.20 -8.23
C GLU A 28 6.18 -4.44 -8.22
N PHE A 29 6.68 -5.56 -8.76
CA PHE A 29 6.00 -6.84 -8.74
C PHE A 29 6.27 -7.60 -7.44
N VAL A 30 5.39 -8.55 -7.10
CA VAL A 30 5.63 -9.51 -6.02
C VAL A 30 5.76 -10.89 -6.63
N THR A 31 6.89 -11.54 -6.36
CA THR A 31 7.09 -12.95 -6.70
C THR A 31 6.41 -13.80 -5.63
N MET A 32 5.40 -14.57 -6.05
CA MET A 32 4.78 -15.60 -5.23
C MET A 32 5.44 -16.93 -5.54
N ASN A 33 6.25 -17.43 -4.60
CA ASN A 33 6.79 -18.80 -4.61
C ASN A 33 6.03 -19.67 -3.61
N ASP A 34 6.20 -20.98 -3.69
CA ASP A 34 5.53 -21.94 -2.80
C ASP A 34 5.92 -21.77 -1.33
N ASP A 35 7.12 -21.22 -1.07
CA ASP A 35 7.61 -20.91 0.27
C ASP A 35 7.00 -19.62 0.86
N ARG A 36 6.27 -18.83 0.05
CA ARG A 36 5.68 -17.58 0.54
C ARG A 36 4.53 -17.91 1.49
N MET A 37 4.65 -17.44 2.73
CA MET A 37 3.63 -17.61 3.76
C MET A 37 2.86 -16.30 4.00
N CYS A 38 1.58 -16.42 4.33
CA CYS A 38 0.78 -15.28 4.77
C CYS A 38 1.35 -14.70 6.06
N ALA A 39 1.62 -13.39 6.06
CA ALA A 39 2.23 -12.71 7.21
C ALA A 39 1.32 -12.63 8.46
N VAL A 40 0.06 -13.08 8.38
CA VAL A 40 -0.90 -13.07 9.50
C VAL A 40 -1.09 -14.48 10.07
N CYS A 41 -1.48 -15.46 9.24
CA CYS A 41 -1.80 -16.81 9.72
C CYS A 41 -0.64 -17.80 9.57
N ASN A 42 0.45 -17.38 8.94
CA ASN A 42 1.65 -18.20 8.68
C ASN A 42 1.34 -19.52 7.96
N ARG A 43 0.39 -19.49 7.02
CA ARG A 43 0.05 -20.59 6.10
C ARG A 43 0.37 -20.22 4.66
N ALA A 44 0.62 -21.23 3.83
CA ALA A 44 0.87 -21.06 2.41
C ALA A 44 -0.36 -20.48 1.69
N PHE A 45 -0.13 -19.89 0.51
CA PHE A 45 -1.21 -19.41 -0.36
C PHE A 45 -1.68 -20.57 -1.24
N SER A 46 -2.90 -21.07 -1.00
CA SER A 46 -3.54 -22.07 -1.85
C SER A 46 -4.18 -21.44 -3.09
N ASP A 47 -4.66 -20.21 -2.96
CA ASP A 47 -5.31 -19.45 -4.03
C ASP A 47 -4.34 -18.44 -4.64
N PRO A 48 -4.42 -18.17 -5.95
CA PRO A 48 -3.60 -17.15 -6.61
C PRO A 48 -3.99 -15.72 -6.21
N THR A 49 -5.04 -15.55 -5.40
CA THR A 49 -5.52 -14.23 -4.97
C THR A 49 -4.97 -13.87 -3.60
N PHE A 50 -4.31 -12.72 -3.50
CA PHE A 50 -3.68 -12.23 -2.29
C PHE A 50 -3.79 -10.70 -2.18
N VAL A 51 -3.55 -10.18 -0.97
CA VAL A 51 -3.47 -8.75 -0.70
C VAL A 51 -2.01 -8.37 -0.48
N ARG A 52 -1.55 -7.34 -1.21
CA ARG A 52 -0.24 -6.73 -1.03
C ARG A 52 -0.43 -5.31 -0.47
N TYR A 53 0.19 -5.04 0.66
CA TYR A 53 0.27 -3.68 1.22
C TYR A 53 1.48 -2.92 0.64
N PRO A 54 1.47 -1.57 0.60
CA PRO A 54 2.57 -0.77 0.05
C PRO A 54 3.92 -0.93 0.77
N ASN A 55 3.95 -1.51 1.98
CA ASN A 55 5.17 -1.87 2.69
C ASN A 55 5.68 -3.29 2.36
N GLY A 56 5.13 -3.95 1.32
CA GLY A 56 5.57 -5.26 0.87
C GLY A 56 4.99 -6.45 1.65
N VAL A 57 4.16 -6.19 2.68
CA VAL A 57 3.48 -7.25 3.43
C VAL A 57 2.42 -7.90 2.54
N VAL A 58 2.44 -9.24 2.48
CA VAL A 58 1.49 -10.04 1.70
C VAL A 58 0.66 -10.92 2.64
N THR A 59 -0.65 -10.92 2.45
CA THR A 59 -1.60 -11.65 3.29
C THR A 59 -2.68 -12.31 2.44
N HIS A 60 -3.33 -13.36 2.95
CA HIS A 60 -4.58 -13.83 2.36
C HIS A 60 -5.64 -12.73 2.38
N VAL A 61 -6.58 -12.79 1.44
CA VAL A 61 -7.71 -11.84 1.36
C VAL A 61 -8.52 -11.81 2.67
N HIS A 62 -8.81 -12.98 3.25
CA HIS A 62 -9.59 -13.07 4.50
C HIS A 62 -8.80 -12.62 5.75
N CYS A 63 -7.46 -12.58 5.69
CA CYS A 63 -6.62 -12.07 6.76
C CYS A 63 -6.55 -10.53 6.76
N ALA A 64 -6.87 -9.89 5.63
CA ALA A 64 -6.87 -8.44 5.45
C ALA A 64 -8.17 -7.80 5.96
N LYS A 65 -8.40 -7.82 7.29
CA LYS A 65 -9.61 -7.27 7.93
C LYS A 65 -9.91 -5.82 7.53
N ASN A 66 -8.86 -5.02 7.33
CA ASN A 66 -8.94 -3.67 6.78
C ASN A 66 -7.90 -3.52 5.67
N ARG A 67 -8.35 -3.34 4.43
CA ARG A 67 -7.48 -3.17 3.26
C ARG A 67 -6.57 -1.94 3.32
N HIS A 68 -6.88 -0.98 4.19
CA HIS A 68 -6.11 0.25 4.33
C HIS A 68 -5.15 0.22 5.52
N VAL A 69 -5.21 -0.78 6.39
CA VAL A 69 -4.32 -0.91 7.55
C VAL A 69 -3.58 -2.23 7.43
N CYS A 70 -2.24 -2.20 7.43
CA CYS A 70 -1.47 -3.45 7.44
C CYS A 70 -1.69 -4.17 8.79
N PRO A 71 -2.13 -5.44 8.79
CA PRO A 71 -2.45 -6.17 10.01
C PRO A 71 -1.20 -6.55 10.82
N VAL A 72 0.00 -6.47 10.22
CA VAL A 72 1.27 -6.80 10.87
C VAL A 72 1.91 -5.58 11.51
N THR A 73 1.87 -4.43 10.84
CA THR A 73 2.57 -3.21 11.28
C THR A 73 1.66 -2.15 11.87
N GLY A 74 0.33 -2.27 11.71
CA GLY A 74 -0.65 -1.26 12.08
C GLY A 74 -0.61 0.01 11.22
N LYS A 75 0.24 0.07 10.19
CA LYS A 75 0.39 1.25 9.33
C LYS A 75 -0.86 1.48 8.48
N LEU A 76 -1.42 2.69 8.56
CA LEU A 76 -2.52 3.17 7.73
C LEU A 76 -1.99 3.71 6.40
N PHE A 77 -2.53 3.22 5.29
CA PHE A 77 -2.18 3.63 3.93
C PHE A 77 -3.25 4.45 3.22
N SER A 78 -4.49 4.44 3.72
CA SER A 78 -5.57 5.26 3.17
C SER A 78 -6.65 5.51 4.23
N THR A 79 -7.15 6.73 4.29
CA THR A 79 -8.32 7.13 5.10
C THR A 79 -9.61 7.15 4.29
N LYS A 80 -9.53 6.94 2.97
CA LYS A 80 -10.69 6.93 2.08
C LYS A 80 -11.46 5.63 2.27
N GLN A 81 -12.72 5.73 2.70
CA GLN A 81 -13.68 4.63 2.55
C GLN A 81 -14.11 4.62 1.09
N SER A 82 -13.71 3.59 0.35
CA SER A 82 -14.15 3.30 -1.02
C SER A 82 -15.46 2.53 -1.01
#